data_AF-A0A437LZG6-F1
#
_entry.id   AF-A0A437LZG6-F1
#
_cell.length_a   1.000
_cell.length_b   1.000
_cell.length_c   1.000
_cell.angle_alpha   90.00
_cell.angle_beta   90.00
_cell.angle_gamma   90.00
#
_symmetry.space_group_name_H-M   'P 1'
#
loop_
_entity.id
_entity.type
_entity.pdbx_description
1 polymer ?
#
loop_
_entity_poly.entity_id
_entity_poly.type
_entity_poly.pdbx_seq_one_letter_code
_entity_poly.pdbx_strand_id
1 'polypeptide(L)'
;MSRRAPLLALILLSACSPQRTPPPREMFDGVPIAGKLADAHKAGFTACIADNVSMRCRRSNLMMLGQGPYSAAIDLVGSDGGGGFDRLTIWHDRDQNAVLSVGEVLKQHGWHSCLKGSGGRGEVEDYTRPGSPVRVSIEISYWGKRPLHIIKEAGVAKPVC
;
A
#
# COMPACT_ATOMS: atom_id res chain seq x y z
N MET A 1 29.51 -60.89 18.63
CA MET A 1 30.00 -59.75 17.82
C MET A 1 28.79 -58.98 17.29
N SER A 2 28.51 -57.77 17.78
CA SER A 2 27.44 -56.93 17.20
C SER A 2 27.86 -55.47 17.31
N ARG A 3 28.31 -54.89 16.19
CA ARG A 3 28.74 -53.49 16.08
C ARG A 3 27.51 -52.66 15.71
N ARG A 4 27.07 -51.77 16.62
CA ARG A 4 26.06 -50.76 16.32
C ARG A 4 26.77 -49.51 15.82
N ALA A 5 26.55 -49.16 14.55
CA ALA A 5 26.97 -47.88 13.98
C ALA A 5 25.97 -46.78 14.39
N PRO A 6 26.41 -45.61 14.86
CA PRO A 6 25.51 -44.47 15.03
C PRO A 6 25.39 -43.74 13.69
N LEU A 7 24.15 -43.60 13.19
CA LEU A 7 23.82 -42.68 12.11
C LEU A 7 24.03 -41.24 12.58
N LEU A 8 24.83 -40.47 11.84
CA LEU A 8 24.90 -39.01 11.98
C LEU A 8 23.53 -38.39 11.64
N ALA A 9 22.95 -37.67 12.59
CA ALA A 9 21.80 -36.81 12.36
C ALA A 9 22.28 -35.49 11.72
N LEU A 10 21.97 -35.27 10.44
CA LEU A 10 22.10 -33.96 9.79
C LEU A 10 20.96 -33.05 10.28
N ILE A 11 21.30 -32.02 11.05
CA ILE A 11 20.38 -30.94 11.41
C ILE A 11 20.32 -29.98 10.20
N LEU A 12 19.22 -30.05 9.45
CA LEU A 12 18.88 -29.07 8.41
C LEU A 12 18.41 -27.78 9.09
N LEU A 13 19.31 -26.80 9.19
CA LEU A 13 18.94 -25.42 9.52
C LEU A 13 18.17 -24.83 8.33
N SER A 14 16.84 -24.97 8.33
CA SER A 14 15.98 -24.16 7.49
C SER A 14 16.14 -22.71 7.93
N ALA A 15 16.82 -21.90 7.13
CA ALA A 15 16.87 -20.46 7.29
C ALA A 15 15.45 -19.91 7.09
N CYS A 16 14.67 -19.83 8.17
CA CYS A 16 13.45 -19.02 8.20
C CYS A 16 13.91 -17.57 8.05
N SER A 17 13.82 -17.02 6.84
CA SER A 17 13.91 -15.58 6.66
C SER A 17 12.92 -14.92 7.63
N PRO A 18 13.31 -13.87 8.37
CA PRO A 18 12.40 -13.23 9.31
C PRO A 18 11.19 -12.69 8.56
N GLN A 19 10.06 -13.40 8.67
CA GLN A 19 8.78 -13.00 8.11
C GLN A 19 8.36 -11.72 8.82
N ARG A 20 8.21 -10.62 8.08
CA ARG A 20 7.67 -9.35 8.63
C ARG A 20 6.32 -9.66 9.29
N THR A 21 6.09 -9.21 10.52
CA THR A 21 4.74 -9.30 11.10
C THR A 21 3.82 -8.32 10.38
N PRO A 22 2.62 -8.75 9.93
CA PRO A 22 1.63 -7.84 9.35
C PRO A 22 1.32 -6.68 10.29
N PRO A 23 1.20 -5.44 9.77
CA PRO A 23 0.77 -4.32 10.59
C PRO A 23 -0.68 -4.51 11.06
N PRO A 24 -1.07 -3.85 12.17
CA PRO A 24 -2.47 -3.76 12.56
C PRO A 24 -3.31 -3.14 11.45
N ARG A 25 -4.55 -3.61 11.32
CA ARG A 25 -5.51 -3.14 10.32
C ARG A 25 -5.78 -1.65 10.51
N GLU A 26 -5.63 -0.89 9.43
CA GLU A 26 -5.91 0.55 9.37
C GLU A 26 -6.86 0.83 8.21
N MET A 27 -7.83 1.71 8.42
CA MET A 27 -8.88 2.00 7.46
C MET A 27 -8.86 3.47 7.06
N PHE A 28 -9.12 3.74 5.79
CA PHE A 28 -9.37 5.08 5.28
C PHE A 28 -10.52 5.02 4.27
N ASP A 29 -11.54 5.85 4.47
CA ASP A 29 -12.74 5.85 3.63
C ASP A 29 -13.38 4.46 3.43
N GLY A 30 -13.40 3.64 4.50
CA GLY A 30 -13.96 2.29 4.43
C GLY A 30 -13.09 1.27 3.66
N VAL A 31 -11.89 1.64 3.21
CA VAL A 31 -10.92 0.78 2.52
C VAL A 31 -9.73 0.49 3.44
N PRO A 32 -9.22 -0.75 3.52
CA PRO A 32 -8.04 -1.03 4.32
C PRO A 32 -6.79 -0.47 3.63
N ILE A 33 -6.00 0.31 4.38
CA ILE A 33 -4.72 0.88 3.93
C ILE A 33 -3.54 0.13 4.53
N ALA A 34 -3.74 -0.50 5.69
CA ALA A 34 -2.80 -1.45 6.26
C ALA A 34 -3.53 -2.68 6.81
N GLY A 35 -2.83 -3.81 6.88
CA GLY A 35 -3.36 -5.04 7.47
C GLY A 35 -2.70 -6.29 6.92
N LYS A 36 -3.41 -7.42 7.07
CA LYS A 36 -3.02 -8.73 6.54
C LYS A 36 -3.80 -9.07 5.27
N LEU A 37 -3.34 -10.07 4.50
CA LEU A 37 -4.00 -10.53 3.28
C LEU A 37 -5.52 -10.77 3.41
N ALA A 38 -5.96 -11.32 4.54
CA ALA A 38 -7.38 -11.55 4.81
C ALA A 38 -8.21 -10.24 4.83
N ASP A 39 -7.63 -9.12 5.29
CA ASP A 39 -8.30 -7.81 5.26
C ASP A 39 -8.44 -7.30 3.83
N ALA A 40 -7.41 -7.48 3.00
CA ALA A 40 -7.43 -7.12 1.58
C ALA A 40 -8.50 -7.93 0.82
N HIS A 41 -8.54 -9.25 1.03
CA HIS A 41 -9.56 -10.12 0.44
C HIS A 41 -10.97 -9.73 0.86
N LYS A 42 -11.20 -9.47 2.15
CA LYS A 42 -12.50 -9.02 2.66
C LYS A 42 -12.94 -7.70 2.04
N ALA A 43 -11.99 -6.85 1.68
CA ALA A 43 -12.23 -5.58 0.99
C ALA A 43 -12.31 -5.70 -0.55
N GLY A 44 -12.30 -6.91 -1.11
CA GLY A 44 -12.47 -7.16 -2.54
C GLY A 44 -11.19 -7.10 -3.38
N PHE A 45 -10.00 -7.04 -2.75
CA PHE A 45 -8.73 -7.15 -3.45
C PHE A 45 -8.39 -8.64 -3.66
N THR A 46 -9.06 -9.30 -4.61
CA THR A 46 -8.95 -10.75 -4.80
C THR A 46 -8.13 -11.16 -6.02
N ALA A 47 -7.88 -10.24 -6.95
CA ALA A 47 -7.04 -10.50 -8.12
C ALA A 47 -5.56 -10.35 -7.75
N CYS A 48 -4.98 -11.40 -7.18
CA CYS A 48 -3.61 -11.41 -6.67
C CYS A 48 -2.61 -12.03 -7.64
N ILE A 49 -1.45 -11.37 -7.80
CA ILE A 49 -0.30 -11.84 -8.56
C ILE A 49 0.91 -11.74 -7.64
N ALA A 50 1.64 -12.84 -7.46
CA ALA A 50 2.86 -12.88 -6.66
C ALA A 50 4.11 -12.90 -7.55
N ASP A 51 5.17 -12.26 -7.06
CA ASP A 51 6.54 -12.50 -7.51
C ASP A 51 7.33 -13.21 -6.39
N ASN A 52 8.67 -13.24 -6.48
CA ASN A 52 9.49 -13.95 -5.51
C ASN A 52 9.57 -13.28 -4.13
N VAL A 53 9.15 -12.01 -3.98
CA VAL A 53 9.35 -11.21 -2.77
C VAL A 53 8.08 -10.48 -2.31
N SER A 54 7.05 -10.41 -3.14
CA SER A 54 5.84 -9.65 -2.89
C SER A 54 4.62 -10.25 -3.57
N MET A 55 3.45 -9.83 -3.11
CA MET A 55 2.17 -10.13 -3.74
C MET A 55 1.40 -8.85 -3.96
N ARG A 56 0.92 -8.61 -5.19
CA ARG A 56 0.03 -7.50 -5.51
C ARG A 56 -1.39 -8.01 -5.70
N CYS A 57 -2.32 -7.55 -4.87
CA CYS A 57 -3.75 -7.83 -5.01
C CYS A 57 -4.49 -6.60 -5.53
N ARG A 58 -5.35 -6.79 -6.54
CA ARG A 58 -6.08 -5.72 -7.22
C ARG A 58 -7.58 -5.77 -6.96
N ARG A 59 -8.19 -4.59 -7.02
CA ARG A 59 -9.64 -4.36 -6.99
C ARG A 59 -9.99 -3.31 -8.05
N SER A 60 -11.04 -3.55 -8.82
CA SER A 60 -11.62 -2.56 -9.73
C SER A 60 -12.86 -1.90 -9.11
N ASN A 61 -13.33 -0.82 -9.74
CA ASN A 61 -14.53 -0.08 -9.34
C ASN A 61 -14.48 0.41 -7.88
N LEU A 62 -13.29 0.84 -7.43
CA LEU A 62 -13.12 1.44 -6.11
C LEU A 62 -13.62 2.89 -6.13
N MET A 63 -14.47 3.24 -5.18
CA MET A 63 -14.76 4.64 -4.85
C MET A 63 -13.84 5.07 -3.70
N MET A 64 -13.33 6.30 -3.77
CA MET A 64 -12.49 6.91 -2.75
C MET A 64 -12.93 8.36 -2.53
N LEU A 65 -13.36 8.67 -1.31
CA LEU A 65 -13.94 9.95 -0.89
C LEU A 65 -15.08 10.41 -1.83
N GLY A 66 -15.91 9.45 -2.25
CA GLY A 66 -17.00 9.67 -3.22
C GLY A 66 -16.56 9.85 -4.67
N GLN A 67 -15.25 9.79 -4.96
CA GLN A 67 -14.68 9.89 -6.32
C GLN A 67 -14.38 8.51 -6.91
N GLY A 68 -14.42 8.39 -8.24
CA GLY A 68 -14.18 7.14 -8.96
C GLY A 68 -15.21 6.89 -10.07
N PRO A 69 -15.30 5.67 -10.61
CA PRO A 69 -14.61 4.45 -10.18
C PRO A 69 -13.12 4.43 -10.54
N TYR A 70 -12.30 3.88 -9.65
CA TYR A 70 -10.87 3.67 -9.86
C TYR A 70 -10.47 2.20 -9.88
N SER A 71 -9.29 1.94 -10.45
CA SER A 71 -8.54 0.72 -10.23
C SER A 71 -7.62 0.90 -9.04
N ALA A 72 -7.46 -0.14 -8.23
CA ALA A 72 -6.67 -0.08 -7.01
C ALA A 72 -5.85 -1.35 -6.79
N ALA A 73 -4.74 -1.20 -6.08
CA ALA A 73 -3.85 -2.28 -5.70
C ALA A 73 -3.31 -2.10 -4.29
N ILE A 74 -3.10 -3.23 -3.63
CA ILE A 74 -2.37 -3.34 -2.38
C ILE A 74 -1.17 -4.25 -2.64
N ASP A 75 0.00 -3.82 -2.17
CA ASP A 75 1.25 -4.57 -2.27
C ASP A 75 1.58 -5.18 -0.91
N LEU A 76 1.59 -6.50 -0.84
CA LEU A 76 1.93 -7.27 0.34
C LEU A 76 3.39 -7.69 0.31
N VAL A 77 4.02 -7.67 1.49
CA VAL A 77 5.37 -8.21 1.68
C VAL A 77 5.30 -9.74 1.76
N GLY A 78 6.20 -10.41 1.04
CA GLY A 78 6.21 -11.87 0.91
C GLY A 78 5.35 -12.36 -0.24
N SER A 79 5.83 -13.39 -0.95
CA SER A 79 5.11 -14.01 -2.06
C SER A 79 3.82 -14.73 -1.62
N ASP A 80 3.71 -15.07 -0.34
CA ASP A 80 2.52 -15.58 0.34
C ASP A 80 1.62 -14.48 0.94
N GLY A 81 2.05 -13.21 0.84
CA GLY A 81 1.40 -12.06 1.47
C GLY A 81 1.46 -12.04 3.00
N GLY A 82 2.27 -12.91 3.60
CA GLY A 82 2.36 -13.11 5.04
C GLY A 82 2.94 -11.92 5.80
N GLY A 83 3.61 -11.00 5.12
CA GLY A 83 4.13 -9.75 5.67
C GLY A 83 3.13 -8.60 5.75
N GLY A 84 1.93 -8.78 5.20
CA GLY A 84 0.90 -7.74 5.18
C GLY A 84 1.25 -6.55 4.30
N PHE A 85 0.48 -5.48 4.43
CA PHE A 85 0.60 -4.25 3.62
C PHE A 85 0.39 -3.01 4.47
N ASP A 86 0.88 -1.87 4.00
CA ASP A 86 0.79 -0.55 4.65
C ASP A 86 0.54 0.61 3.65
N ARG A 87 0.20 0.26 2.40
CA ARG A 87 -0.05 1.19 1.32
C ARG A 87 -1.18 0.72 0.41
N LEU A 88 -2.06 1.65 0.05
CA LEU A 88 -3.02 1.51 -1.03
C LEU A 88 -2.57 2.38 -2.21
N THR A 89 -2.60 1.81 -3.42
CA THR A 89 -2.36 2.54 -4.67
C THR A 89 -3.64 2.58 -5.48
N ILE A 90 -4.00 3.75 -5.98
CA ILE A 90 -5.22 4.03 -6.75
C ILE A 90 -4.82 4.72 -8.04
N TRP A 91 -5.45 4.34 -9.14
CA TRP A 91 -5.27 4.99 -10.43
C TRP A 91 -6.55 4.88 -11.26
N HIS A 92 -6.66 5.70 -12.29
CA HIS A 92 -7.68 5.55 -13.31
C HIS A 92 -7.02 5.05 -14.59
N ASP A 93 -7.63 4.06 -15.25
CA ASP A 93 -6.97 3.33 -16.34
C ASP A 93 -6.83 4.15 -17.63
N ARG A 94 -7.62 5.23 -17.80
CA ARG A 94 -7.70 6.01 -19.05
C ARG A 94 -7.53 7.51 -18.90
N ASP A 95 -7.64 8.03 -17.68
CA ASP A 95 -7.61 9.47 -17.40
C ASP A 95 -6.74 9.71 -16.18
N GLN A 96 -5.52 10.15 -16.42
CA GLN A 96 -4.54 10.38 -15.37
C GLN A 96 -4.92 11.56 -14.46
N ASN A 97 -5.82 12.45 -14.89
CA ASN A 97 -6.27 13.58 -14.08
C ASN A 97 -7.41 13.20 -13.13
N ALA A 98 -8.07 12.07 -13.35
CA ALA A 98 -9.24 11.67 -12.56
C ALA A 98 -8.94 11.50 -11.06
N VAL A 99 -7.70 11.23 -10.66
CA VAL A 99 -7.32 11.13 -9.25
C VAL A 99 -7.14 12.49 -8.57
N LEU A 100 -6.97 13.58 -9.33
CA LEU A 100 -6.78 14.92 -8.77
C LEU A 100 -8.03 15.41 -8.03
N SER A 101 -9.23 14.94 -8.39
CA SER A 101 -10.46 15.29 -7.68
C SER A 101 -10.45 14.80 -6.23
N VAL A 102 -9.73 13.72 -5.92
CA VAL A 102 -9.52 13.26 -4.54
C VAL A 102 -8.74 14.31 -3.74
N GLY A 103 -7.74 14.94 -4.34
CA GLY A 103 -6.97 16.03 -3.74
C GLY A 103 -7.85 17.24 -3.38
N GLU A 104 -8.76 17.61 -4.27
CA GLU A 104 -9.71 18.70 -4.02
C GLU A 104 -10.67 18.39 -2.87
N VAL A 105 -11.19 17.16 -2.81
CA VAL A 105 -12.02 16.71 -1.67
C VAL A 105 -11.22 16.72 -0.36
N LEU A 106 -9.97 16.27 -0.37
CA LEU A 106 -9.10 16.34 0.82
C LEU A 106 -8.94 17.77 1.32
N LYS A 107 -8.64 18.73 0.43
CA LYS A 107 -8.54 20.17 0.77
C LYS A 107 -9.84 20.69 1.40
N GLN A 108 -11.00 20.35 0.83
CA GLN A 108 -12.31 20.72 1.37
C GLN A 108 -12.56 20.16 2.79
N HIS A 109 -11.94 19.03 3.13
CA HIS A 109 -12.01 18.39 4.45
C HIS A 109 -10.84 18.72 5.38
N GLY A 110 -10.14 19.85 5.14
CA GLY A 110 -9.12 20.40 6.03
C GLY A 110 -7.76 19.70 5.97
N TRP A 111 -7.47 19.00 4.87
CA TRP A 111 -6.13 18.50 4.60
C TRP A 111 -5.25 19.60 4.01
N HIS A 112 -3.99 19.59 4.42
CA HIS A 112 -2.96 20.51 3.94
C HIS A 112 -2.18 19.83 2.82
N SER A 113 -2.14 20.48 1.66
CA SER A 113 -1.36 20.03 0.51
C SER A 113 0.05 20.61 0.52
N CYS A 114 1.02 19.82 0.11
CA CYS A 114 2.38 20.27 -0.13
C CYS A 114 2.98 19.66 -1.38
N LEU A 115 3.37 20.54 -2.30
CA LEU A 115 4.06 20.16 -3.51
C LEU A 115 5.53 19.85 -3.22
N LYS A 116 5.99 18.69 -3.70
CA LYS A 116 7.38 18.22 -3.62
C LYS A 116 7.90 17.91 -5.01
N GLY A 117 9.20 18.14 -5.19
CA GLY A 117 9.88 18.01 -6.49
C GLY A 117 9.90 19.31 -7.29
N SER A 118 10.75 19.37 -8.32
CA SER A 118 10.83 20.50 -9.25
C SER A 118 11.32 20.02 -10.62
N GLY A 119 10.95 20.74 -11.68
CA GLY A 119 11.43 20.48 -13.04
C GLY A 119 10.64 19.42 -13.82
N GLY A 120 9.38 19.18 -13.45
CA GLY A 120 8.44 18.39 -14.25
C GLY A 120 8.61 16.87 -14.17
N ARG A 121 9.51 16.34 -13.33
CA ARG A 121 9.71 14.90 -13.14
C ARG A 121 9.62 14.53 -11.66
N GLY A 122 8.83 13.49 -11.36
CA GLY A 122 8.66 12.99 -9.99
C GLY A 122 8.00 14.01 -9.05
N GLU A 123 7.24 14.96 -9.61
CA GLU A 123 6.47 15.91 -8.83
C GLU A 123 5.32 15.19 -8.14
N VAL A 124 5.18 15.44 -6.84
CA VAL A 124 4.20 14.80 -5.97
C VAL A 124 3.55 15.86 -5.10
N GLU A 125 2.23 15.83 -5.01
CA GLU A 125 1.49 16.61 -4.01
C GLU A 125 1.10 15.70 -2.85
N ASP A 126 1.68 15.98 -1.68
CA ASP A 126 1.38 15.28 -0.45
C ASP A 126 0.27 16.01 0.32
N TYR A 127 -0.71 15.26 0.80
CA TYR A 127 -1.83 15.74 1.59
C TYR A 127 -1.73 15.14 2.99
N THR A 128 -1.72 15.99 4.00
CA THR A 128 -1.64 15.60 5.41
C THR A 128 -2.67 16.33 6.26
N ARG A 129 -3.07 15.73 7.38
CA ARG A 129 -3.98 16.35 8.34
C ARG A 129 -3.54 16.00 9.76
N PRO A 130 -3.41 16.98 10.68
CA PRO A 130 -3.13 16.69 12.07
C PRO A 130 -4.12 15.69 12.66
N GLY A 131 -3.59 14.69 13.36
CA GLY A 131 -4.34 13.57 13.92
C GLY A 131 -4.63 12.42 12.94
N SER A 132 -4.38 12.58 11.64
CA SER A 132 -4.58 11.50 10.67
C SER A 132 -3.49 10.42 10.81
N PRO A 133 -3.84 9.12 10.75
CA PRO A 133 -2.88 8.02 10.71
C PRO A 133 -2.29 7.78 9.31
N VAL A 134 -2.74 8.54 8.30
CA VAL A 134 -2.32 8.37 6.90
C VAL A 134 -1.94 9.69 6.26
N ARG A 135 -1.05 9.59 5.27
CA ARG A 135 -0.77 10.62 4.28
C ARG A 135 -1.30 10.15 2.92
N VAL A 136 -1.88 11.07 2.15
CA VAL A 136 -2.24 10.83 0.74
C VAL A 136 -1.19 11.53 -0.13
N SER A 137 -0.76 10.88 -1.21
CA SER A 137 0.34 11.32 -2.05
C SER A 137 -0.07 11.12 -3.50
N ILE A 138 -0.18 12.19 -4.27
CA ILE A 138 -0.59 12.12 -5.68
C ILE A 138 0.63 12.46 -6.53
N GLU A 139 1.04 11.56 -7.41
CA GLU A 139 2.01 11.88 -8.44
C GLU A 139 1.37 12.84 -9.45
N ILE A 140 1.94 14.02 -9.64
CA ILE A 140 1.38 15.09 -10.50
C ILE A 140 2.27 15.40 -11.70
N SER A 141 3.38 14.67 -11.87
CA SER A 141 4.26 14.76 -13.03
C SER A 141 3.47 14.81 -14.35
N TYR A 142 3.87 15.69 -15.26
CA TYR A 142 3.26 15.79 -16.59
C TYR A 142 3.57 14.57 -17.48
N TRP A 143 4.73 13.95 -17.28
CA TRP A 143 5.25 12.88 -18.15
C TRP A 143 4.93 11.46 -17.66
N GLY A 144 4.32 11.32 -16.49
CA GLY A 144 4.11 10.03 -15.82
C GLY A 144 2.64 9.67 -15.69
N LYS A 145 2.36 8.39 -15.37
CA LYS A 145 1.06 8.03 -14.81
C LYS A 145 0.92 8.77 -13.48
N ARG A 146 -0.32 9.10 -13.11
CA ARG A 146 -0.62 9.79 -11.85
C ARG A 146 -1.33 8.85 -10.89
N PRO A 147 -0.63 7.87 -10.27
CA PRO A 147 -1.20 7.14 -9.17
C PRO A 147 -1.35 8.04 -7.95
N LEU A 148 -2.40 7.77 -7.19
CA LEU A 148 -2.58 8.23 -5.83
C LEU A 148 -2.17 7.10 -4.89
N HIS A 149 -1.36 7.42 -3.89
CA HIS A 149 -0.97 6.52 -2.81
C HIS A 149 -1.55 7.00 -1.49
N ILE A 150 -2.19 6.10 -0.75
CA ILE A 150 -2.56 6.32 0.65
C ILE A 150 -1.62 5.46 1.48
N ILE A 151 -0.85 6.11 2.35
CA ILE A 151 0.29 5.52 3.04
C ILE A 151 0.02 5.64 4.54
N LYS A 152 0.12 4.51 5.25
CA LYS A 152 0.11 4.52 6.71
C LYS A 152 1.40 5.18 7.22
N GLU A 153 1.26 6.17 8.09
CA GLU A 153 2.39 6.82 8.75
C GLU A 153 2.66 6.14 10.10
N ALA A 154 3.93 6.08 10.50
CA ALA A 154 4.34 5.55 11.81
C ALA A 154 4.09 6.62 12.90
N GLY A 155 2.81 6.94 13.13
CA GLY A 155 2.36 8.00 14.03
C GLY A 155 1.37 8.96 13.35
N VAL A 156 1.09 10.07 14.02
CA VAL A 156 0.21 11.12 13.46
C VAL A 156 0.93 11.79 12.29
N ALA A 157 0.31 11.80 11.11
CA ALA A 157 0.75 12.56 9.96
C ALA A 157 0.88 14.04 10.36
N LYS A 158 2.12 14.53 10.41
CA LYS A 158 2.40 15.94 10.64
C LYS A 158 2.29 16.67 9.31
N PRO A 159 1.76 17.90 9.27
CA PRO A 159 1.97 18.79 8.14
C PRO A 159 3.47 18.83 7.85
N VAL A 160 3.85 18.37 6.66
CA VAL A 160 5.26 18.35 6.25
C VAL A 160 5.66 19.72 5.66
N CYS A 161 4.68 20.65 5.63
CA CYS A 161 4.72 22.04 5.22
C CYS A 161 3.78 22.81 6.16
#